data_AF-A0A7J3BFB7-F1
#
_entry.id   AF-A0A7J3BFB7-F1
#
_cell.length_a   1.000
_cell.length_b   1.000
_cell.length_c   1.000
_cell.angle_alpha   90.00
_cell.angle_beta   90.00
_cell.angle_gamma   90.00
#
_symmetry.space_group_name_H-M   'P 1'
#
loop_
_entity.id
_entity.type
_entity.pdbx_description
1 polymer ?
#
loop_
_entity_poly.entity_id
_entity_poly.type
_entity_poly.pdbx_seq_one_letter_code
_entity_poly.pdbx_strand_id
1 'polypeptide(L)'
;MVFMPNFGITHESGRLRKVMVHQPGTELEQANLDPKKHNFDGPVNIERFISQHKQLVDALIEAGVEVLDVGTLVASDAAISAQVAQCPNLVFTRDSSVVTDAGAILMRMGLPSRRLETPIIRTVYQILGVPIGLALEDPSTFEGGGFALIEGRVAVAGLCSRTTPDAL
;
A
#
# COMPACT_ATOMS: atom_id res chain seq x y z
N MET A 1 7.52 8.32 -30.68
CA MET A 1 7.27 8.97 -29.38
C MET A 1 6.85 7.87 -28.43
N VAL A 2 7.66 7.56 -27.40
CA VAL A 2 7.30 6.52 -26.42
C VAL A 2 6.27 7.14 -25.47
N PHE A 3 5.09 6.54 -25.38
CA PHE A 3 4.08 6.93 -24.40
C PHE A 3 4.64 6.67 -23.00
N MET A 4 4.86 7.72 -22.21
CA MET A 4 5.21 7.56 -20.80
C MET A 4 3.90 7.53 -20.00
N PRO A 5 3.63 6.44 -19.27
CA PRO A 5 2.45 6.37 -18.42
C PRO A 5 2.50 7.48 -17.35
N ASN A 6 1.34 7.98 -16.93
CA ASN A 6 1.22 8.95 -15.84
C ASN A 6 1.16 8.29 -14.44
N PHE A 7 1.65 7.06 -14.33
CA PHE A 7 1.66 6.26 -13.11
C PHE A 7 2.96 5.45 -13.01
N GLY A 8 3.22 4.95 -11.81
CA GLY A 8 4.31 4.04 -11.54
C GLY A 8 5.69 4.68 -11.52
N ILE A 9 6.65 3.86 -11.12
CA ILE A 9 8.07 4.20 -11.09
C ILE A 9 8.84 3.23 -12.00
N THR A 10 10.01 3.67 -12.47
CA THR A 10 10.99 2.81 -13.14
C THR A 10 12.21 2.50 -12.26
N HIS A 11 12.36 3.23 -11.15
CA HIS A 11 13.39 3.08 -10.13
C HIS A 11 12.96 3.87 -8.87
N GLU A 12 13.42 3.46 -7.69
CA GLU A 12 13.04 4.06 -6.39
C GLU A 12 13.75 5.39 -6.08
N SER A 13 14.85 5.73 -6.77
CA SER A 13 15.60 6.99 -6.57
C SER A 13 15.03 8.19 -7.35
N GLY A 14 13.93 8.00 -8.08
CA GLY A 14 13.33 9.04 -8.91
C GLY A 14 12.67 10.16 -8.09
N ARG A 15 12.49 11.34 -8.69
CA ARG A 15 11.73 12.43 -8.06
C ARG A 15 10.26 12.00 -7.87
N LEU A 16 9.81 11.90 -6.63
CA LEU A 16 8.41 11.60 -6.29
C LEU A 16 7.51 12.75 -6.76
N ARG A 17 6.44 12.39 -7.50
CA ARG A 17 5.43 13.35 -8.01
C ARG A 17 4.03 13.05 -7.50
N LYS A 18 3.72 11.78 -7.31
CA LYS A 18 2.42 11.29 -6.85
C LYS A 18 2.64 10.11 -5.91
N VAL A 19 1.90 10.04 -4.82
CA VAL A 19 2.02 8.97 -3.82
C VAL A 19 0.65 8.57 -3.28
N MET A 20 0.47 7.27 -3.05
CA MET A 20 -0.72 6.74 -2.39
C MET A 20 -0.45 6.54 -0.90
N VAL A 21 -1.32 7.11 -0.07
CA VAL A 21 -1.30 6.99 1.39
C VAL A 21 -2.68 6.54 1.88
N HIS A 22 -2.76 6.18 3.15
CA HIS A 22 -4.04 6.03 3.83
C HIS A 22 -3.97 6.79 5.15
N GLN A 23 -4.82 7.79 5.32
CA GLN A 23 -4.94 8.52 6.57
C GLN A 23 -5.48 7.57 7.66
N PRO A 24 -4.70 7.26 8.71
CA PRO A 24 -5.14 6.34 9.75
C PRO A 24 -6.29 6.95 10.55
N GLY A 25 -7.22 6.10 10.99
CA GLY A 25 -8.42 6.48 11.73
C GLY A 25 -8.80 5.47 12.81
N THR A 26 -10.11 5.29 12.99
CA THR A 26 -10.68 4.42 14.03
C THR A 26 -10.35 2.94 13.84
N GLU A 27 -9.93 2.52 12.64
CA GLU A 27 -9.42 1.16 12.41
C GLU A 27 -8.23 0.81 13.32
N LEU A 28 -7.45 1.80 13.79
CA LEU A 28 -6.38 1.57 14.76
C LEU A 28 -6.88 1.02 16.10
N GLU A 29 -8.16 1.17 16.44
CA GLU A 29 -8.76 0.50 17.59
C GLU A 29 -8.67 -1.03 17.45
N GLN A 30 -8.76 -1.58 16.23
CA GLN A 30 -8.59 -3.01 15.99
C GLN A 30 -7.15 -3.47 16.29
N ALA A 31 -6.15 -2.66 15.94
CA ALA A 31 -4.76 -2.94 16.32
C ALA A 31 -4.56 -2.85 17.84
N ASN A 32 -5.22 -1.91 18.53
CA ASN A 32 -5.11 -1.81 19.98
C ASN A 32 -5.80 -2.96 20.73
N LEU A 33 -6.87 -3.54 20.17
CA LEU A 33 -7.55 -4.71 20.73
C LEU A 33 -6.69 -5.97 20.66
N ASP A 34 -5.97 -6.18 19.54
CA ASP A 34 -5.05 -7.32 19.38
C ASP A 34 -3.79 -6.93 18.58
N PRO A 35 -2.80 -6.27 19.23
CA PRO A 35 -1.60 -5.79 18.56
C PRO A 35 -0.83 -6.91 17.86
N LYS A 36 -0.73 -8.08 18.53
CA LYS A 36 0.02 -9.22 18.00
C LYS A 36 -0.59 -9.76 16.72
N LYS A 37 -1.92 -9.88 16.63
CA LYS A 37 -2.62 -10.29 15.40
C LYS A 37 -2.35 -9.35 14.22
N HIS A 38 -2.21 -8.05 14.51
CA HIS A 38 -1.98 -7.01 13.51
C HIS A 38 -0.48 -6.66 13.35
N ASN A 39 0.42 -7.43 13.97
CA ASN A 39 1.87 -7.23 13.92
C ASN A 39 2.31 -5.82 14.37
N PHE A 40 1.67 -5.30 15.42
CA PHE A 40 2.11 -4.15 16.20
C PHE A 40 2.81 -4.65 17.48
N ASP A 41 3.87 -3.95 17.90
CA ASP A 41 4.61 -4.28 19.14
C ASP A 41 3.75 -4.10 20.40
N GLY A 42 2.72 -3.26 20.33
CA GLY A 42 1.75 -3.00 21.39
C GLY A 42 0.70 -1.99 20.94
N PRO A 43 -0.24 -1.62 21.82
CA PRO A 43 -1.23 -0.59 21.51
C PRO A 43 -0.56 0.76 21.20
N VAL A 44 -1.09 1.46 20.21
CA VAL A 44 -0.63 2.79 19.79
C VAL A 44 -1.50 3.89 20.41
N ASN A 45 -0.90 5.06 20.63
CA ASN A 45 -1.66 6.27 20.91
C ASN A 45 -2.23 6.81 19.58
N ILE A 46 -3.54 6.64 19.38
CA ILE A 46 -4.24 6.95 18.12
C ILE A 46 -4.11 8.43 17.76
N GLU A 47 -4.35 9.35 18.69
CA GLU A 47 -4.24 10.79 18.42
C GLU A 47 -2.83 11.17 17.96
N ARG A 48 -1.80 10.64 18.64
CA ARG A 48 -0.41 10.85 18.26
C ARG A 48 -0.10 10.23 16.90
N PHE A 49 -0.60 9.03 16.62
CA PHE A 49 -0.40 8.33 15.34
C PHE A 49 -0.98 9.17 14.19
N ILE A 50 -2.21 9.65 14.33
CA ILE A 50 -2.89 10.52 13.37
C ILE A 50 -2.12 11.82 13.17
N SER A 51 -1.69 12.47 14.26
CA SER A 51 -0.92 13.72 14.21
C SER A 51 0.42 13.55 13.49
N GLN A 52 1.14 12.45 13.75
CA GLN A 52 2.42 12.17 13.10
C GLN A 52 2.24 11.81 11.62
N HIS A 53 1.22 11.03 11.28
CA HIS A 53 0.90 10.75 9.87
C HIS A 53 0.53 12.02 9.11
N LYS A 54 -0.25 12.92 9.75
CA LYS A 54 -0.58 14.21 9.14
C LYS A 54 0.68 15.04 8.85
N GLN A 55 1.65 15.09 9.76
CA GLN A 55 2.92 15.78 9.53
C GLN A 55 3.70 15.22 8.32
N LEU A 56 3.69 13.89 8.14
CA LEU A 56 4.27 13.24 6.95
C LEU A 56 3.55 13.68 5.66
N VAL A 57 2.21 13.66 5.67
CA VAL A 57 1.39 14.06 4.51
C VAL A 57 1.58 15.54 4.18
N ASP A 58 1.60 16.41 5.18
CA ASP A 58 1.84 17.84 5.01
C ASP A 58 3.20 18.09 4.34
N ALA A 59 4.26 17.40 4.79
CA ALA A 59 5.59 17.51 4.19
C ALA A 59 5.64 17.03 2.72
N LEU A 60 4.89 15.99 2.37
CA LEU A 60 4.74 15.53 0.97
C LEU A 60 4.08 16.61 0.11
N ILE A 61 3.00 17.21 0.59
CA ILE A 61 2.26 18.27 -0.10
C ILE A 61 3.14 19.52 -0.26
N GLU A 62 3.85 19.94 0.79
CA GLU A 62 4.79 21.07 0.76
C GLU A 62 5.92 20.85 -0.25
N ALA A 63 6.38 19.61 -0.41
CA ALA A 63 7.35 19.22 -1.43
C ALA A 63 6.77 19.19 -2.87
N GLY A 64 5.48 19.46 -3.04
CA GLY A 64 4.78 19.46 -4.32
C GLY A 64 4.38 18.07 -4.83
N VAL A 65 4.26 17.09 -3.93
CA VAL A 65 3.79 15.74 -4.27
C VAL A 65 2.27 15.70 -4.23
N GLU A 66 1.65 15.16 -5.28
CA GLU A 66 0.22 14.85 -5.30
C GLU A 66 -0.06 13.64 -4.39
N VAL A 67 -0.84 13.87 -3.33
CA VAL A 67 -1.19 12.82 -2.37
C VAL A 67 -2.56 12.24 -2.71
N LEU A 68 -2.61 10.93 -2.90
CA LEU A 68 -3.82 10.15 -3.12
C LEU A 68 -4.16 9.37 -1.85
N ASP A 69 -5.27 9.71 -1.20
CA ASP A 69 -5.73 9.03 0.01
C ASP A 69 -6.67 7.86 -0.32
N VAL A 70 -6.34 6.65 0.15
CA VAL A 70 -7.12 5.42 -0.09
C VAL A 70 -8.55 5.57 0.44
N GLY A 71 -8.71 5.96 1.71
CA GLY A 71 -10.02 6.08 2.35
C GLY A 71 -10.95 7.04 1.61
N THR A 72 -10.42 8.19 1.17
CA THR A 72 -11.15 9.18 0.38
C THR A 72 -11.56 8.63 -0.99
N LEU A 73 -10.65 7.94 -1.69
CA LEU A 73 -10.91 7.42 -3.03
C LEU A 73 -11.99 6.34 -3.04
N VAL A 74 -12.05 5.48 -2.01
CA VAL A 74 -13.05 4.40 -1.92
C VAL A 74 -14.32 4.81 -1.18
N ALA A 75 -14.43 6.04 -0.70
CA ALA A 75 -15.53 6.49 0.15
C ALA A 75 -16.92 6.37 -0.50
N SER A 76 -17.01 6.41 -1.83
CA SER A 76 -18.27 6.28 -2.58
C SER A 76 -18.76 4.83 -2.70
N ASP A 77 -17.90 3.84 -2.45
CA ASP A 77 -18.26 2.42 -2.39
C ASP A 77 -18.46 2.01 -0.93
N ALA A 78 -19.71 1.93 -0.50
CA ALA A 78 -20.04 1.60 0.89
C ALA A 78 -19.51 0.22 1.33
N ALA A 79 -19.43 -0.75 0.42
CA ALA A 79 -18.97 -2.10 0.75
C ALA A 79 -17.46 -2.12 0.97
N ILE A 80 -16.69 -1.42 0.12
CA ILE A 80 -15.24 -1.29 0.27
C ILE A 80 -14.88 -0.37 1.44
N SER A 81 -15.59 0.74 1.60
CA SER A 81 -15.40 1.69 2.71
C SER A 81 -15.57 1.01 4.08
N ALA A 82 -16.55 0.10 4.22
CA ALA A 82 -16.71 -0.68 5.44
C ALA A 82 -15.55 -1.65 5.75
N GLN A 83 -14.76 -2.05 4.75
CA GLN A 83 -13.56 -2.88 4.95
C GLN A 83 -12.37 -2.07 5.45
N VAL A 84 -12.28 -0.79 5.11
CA VAL A 84 -11.22 0.12 5.60
C VAL A 84 -11.17 0.11 7.14
N ALA A 85 -12.33 0.17 7.79
CA ALA A 85 -12.47 0.13 9.25
C ALA A 85 -11.91 -1.16 9.91
N GLN A 86 -11.65 -2.21 9.12
CA GLN A 86 -11.15 -3.50 9.58
C GLN A 86 -9.65 -3.69 9.32
N CYS A 87 -8.99 -2.70 8.70
CA CYS A 87 -7.62 -2.81 8.21
C CYS A 87 -6.68 -1.84 8.94
N PRO A 88 -6.31 -2.08 10.21
CA PRO A 88 -5.44 -1.17 10.97
C PRO A 88 -4.05 -0.94 10.35
N ASN A 89 -3.59 -1.87 9.51
CA ASN A 89 -2.31 -1.76 8.82
C ASN A 89 -2.41 -1.06 7.45
N LEU A 90 -3.60 -0.61 7.01
CA LEU A 90 -3.79 0.01 5.69
C LEU A 90 -2.95 1.29 5.51
N VAL A 91 -2.58 1.95 6.60
CA VAL A 91 -1.61 3.07 6.60
C VAL A 91 -0.25 2.69 6.00
N PHE A 92 0.13 1.40 6.04
CA PHE A 92 1.33 0.86 5.41
C PHE A 92 1.06 0.42 3.97
N THR A 93 0.67 1.38 3.13
CA THR A 93 0.24 1.15 1.72
C THR A 93 1.31 0.50 0.83
N ARG A 94 2.58 0.54 1.23
CA ARG A 94 3.70 -0.09 0.52
C ARG A 94 3.52 -1.60 0.34
N ASP A 95 2.97 -2.31 1.33
CA ASP A 95 3.06 -3.77 1.32
C ASP A 95 2.04 -4.44 0.40
N SER A 96 0.88 -3.81 0.21
CA SER A 96 -0.23 -4.38 -0.57
C SER A 96 -0.01 -4.30 -2.09
N SER A 97 0.91 -3.44 -2.56
CA SER A 97 1.12 -3.24 -3.98
C SER A 97 2.37 -2.43 -4.32
N VAL A 98 2.86 -2.60 -5.53
CA VAL A 98 3.87 -1.72 -6.15
C VAL A 98 3.38 -1.28 -7.53
N VAL A 99 3.70 -0.06 -7.97
CA VAL A 99 3.30 0.44 -9.30
C VAL A 99 4.53 0.65 -10.17
N THR A 100 4.55 -0.04 -11.31
CA THR A 100 5.60 0.08 -12.33
C THR A 100 5.08 0.85 -13.55
N ASP A 101 5.94 1.14 -14.52
CA ASP A 101 5.53 1.67 -15.82
C ASP A 101 4.72 0.67 -16.67
N ALA A 102 4.67 -0.61 -16.27
CA ALA A 102 3.81 -1.63 -16.87
C ALA A 102 2.45 -1.81 -16.15
N GLY A 103 2.24 -1.14 -15.02
CA GLY A 103 1.03 -1.25 -14.20
C GLY A 103 1.30 -1.62 -12.74
N ALA A 104 0.23 -1.77 -11.98
CA ALA A 104 0.26 -2.20 -10.59
C ALA A 104 0.49 -3.71 -10.47
N ILE A 105 1.33 -4.08 -9.51
CA ILE A 105 1.53 -5.44 -9.03
C ILE A 105 0.82 -5.51 -7.68
N LEU A 106 -0.22 -6.35 -7.60
CA LEU A 106 -0.98 -6.57 -6.37
C LEU A 106 -0.37 -7.73 -5.59
N MET A 107 -0.08 -7.48 -4.33
CA MET A 107 0.56 -8.43 -3.43
C MET A 107 -0.47 -9.28 -2.70
N ARG A 108 -0.13 -10.55 -2.43
CA ARG A 108 -0.89 -11.40 -1.51
C ARG A 108 -0.18 -11.45 -0.17
N MET A 109 -0.77 -10.78 0.82
CA MET A 109 -0.16 -10.60 2.14
C MET A 109 0.15 -11.94 2.83
N GLY A 110 1.38 -12.04 3.34
CA GLY A 110 1.86 -13.18 4.12
C GLY A 110 1.25 -13.19 5.52
N LEU A 111 0.96 -12.00 6.09
CA LEU A 111 0.17 -11.88 7.32
C LEU A 111 -1.35 -11.96 6.99
N PRO A 112 -2.08 -12.99 7.44
CA PRO A 112 -3.49 -13.16 7.04
C PRO A 112 -4.42 -12.00 7.42
N SER A 113 -4.17 -11.32 8.55
CA SER A 113 -4.97 -10.17 8.99
C SER A 113 -4.90 -8.96 8.05
N ARG A 114 -3.92 -8.93 7.13
CA ARG A 114 -3.73 -7.85 6.15
C ARG A 114 -4.32 -8.17 4.77
N ARG A 115 -4.84 -9.39 4.55
CA ARG A 115 -5.32 -9.81 3.21
C ARG A 115 -6.55 -9.05 2.70
N LEU A 116 -7.28 -8.36 3.58
CA LEU A 116 -8.38 -7.48 3.20
C LEU A 116 -7.91 -6.16 2.57
N GLU A 117 -6.63 -5.78 2.74
CA GLU A 117 -6.08 -4.54 2.20
C GLU A 117 -5.95 -4.59 0.67
N THR A 118 -5.46 -5.71 0.10
CA THR A 118 -5.21 -5.82 -1.35
C THR A 118 -6.47 -5.58 -2.19
N PRO A 119 -7.66 -6.12 -1.86
CA PRO A 119 -8.90 -5.77 -2.56
C PRO A 119 -9.25 -4.27 -2.51
N ILE A 120 -9.05 -3.59 -1.38
CA ILE A 120 -9.30 -2.14 -1.25
C ILE A 120 -8.35 -1.37 -2.20
N ILE A 121 -7.06 -1.73 -2.18
CA ILE A 121 -6.04 -1.14 -3.05
C ILE A 121 -6.32 -1.42 -4.54
N ARG A 122 -6.84 -2.59 -4.89
CA ARG A 122 -7.31 -2.90 -6.25
C ARG A 122 -8.41 -1.93 -6.69
N THR A 123 -9.40 -1.68 -5.84
CA THR A 123 -10.48 -0.72 -6.12
C THR A 123 -9.93 0.68 -6.38
N VAL A 124 -8.95 1.12 -5.58
CA VAL A 124 -8.25 2.41 -5.81
C VAL A 124 -7.63 2.46 -7.20
N TYR A 125 -6.88 1.43 -7.62
CA TYR A 125 -6.28 1.41 -8.96
C TYR A 125 -7.32 1.40 -10.08
N GLN A 126 -8.45 0.72 -9.91
CA GLN A 126 -9.55 0.73 -10.86
C GLN A 126 -10.15 2.14 -11.02
N ILE A 127 -10.39 2.85 -9.91
CA ILE A 127 -10.86 4.24 -9.91
C ILE A 127 -9.88 5.17 -10.62
N LEU A 128 -8.58 4.96 -10.40
CA LEU A 128 -7.51 5.76 -11.01
C LEU A 128 -7.17 5.36 -12.45
N GLY A 129 -7.77 4.29 -12.98
CA GLY A 129 -7.46 3.77 -14.31
C GLY A 129 -6.04 3.20 -14.46
N VAL A 130 -5.41 2.77 -13.36
CA VAL A 130 -4.09 2.11 -13.37
C VAL A 130 -4.30 0.63 -13.70
N PRO A 131 -3.67 0.09 -14.77
CA PRO A 131 -3.82 -1.32 -15.12
C PRO A 131 -3.19 -2.22 -14.05
N ILE A 132 -3.84 -3.34 -13.76
CA ILE A 132 -3.25 -4.41 -12.95
C ILE A 132 -2.42 -5.29 -13.88
N GLY A 133 -1.09 -5.16 -13.81
CA GLY A 133 -0.17 -5.95 -14.64
C GLY A 133 0.07 -7.34 -14.07
N LEU A 134 0.04 -7.48 -12.74
CA LEU A 134 0.19 -8.74 -12.04
C LEU A 134 -0.62 -8.70 -10.73
N ALA A 135 -1.18 -9.84 -10.35
CA ALA A 135 -1.75 -10.03 -9.02
C ALA A 135 -1.33 -11.41 -8.51
N LEU A 136 -0.76 -11.46 -7.31
CA LEU A 136 -0.41 -12.73 -6.68
C LEU A 136 -1.67 -13.44 -6.19
N GLU A 137 -1.70 -14.75 -6.41
CA GLU A 137 -2.80 -15.64 -6.04
C GLU A 137 -2.33 -16.69 -5.03
N ASP A 138 -3.28 -17.42 -4.44
CA ASP A 138 -2.98 -18.54 -3.56
C ASP A 138 -2.23 -19.66 -4.34
N PRO A 139 -1.23 -20.33 -3.75
CA PRO A 139 -0.75 -20.21 -2.37
C PRO A 139 0.34 -19.15 -2.15
N SER A 140 0.78 -18.46 -3.20
CA SER A 140 1.94 -17.58 -3.16
C SER A 140 1.72 -16.33 -2.32
N THR A 141 2.67 -15.99 -1.45
CA THR A 141 2.66 -14.74 -0.70
C THR A 141 3.93 -13.95 -0.95
N PHE A 142 3.78 -12.63 -1.04
CA PHE A 142 4.86 -11.66 -1.11
C PHE A 142 4.30 -10.33 -0.64
N GLU A 143 5.13 -9.46 -0.08
CA GLU A 143 4.73 -8.15 0.42
C GLU A 143 5.66 -7.08 -0.17
N GLY A 144 5.11 -5.92 -0.53
CA GLY A 144 5.82 -4.88 -1.26
C GLY A 144 7.01 -4.26 -0.51
N GLY A 145 7.07 -4.36 0.83
CA GLY A 145 8.26 -3.99 1.60
C GLY A 145 9.52 -4.80 1.26
N GLY A 146 9.37 -5.97 0.63
CA GLY A 146 10.46 -6.79 0.11
C GLY A 146 10.85 -6.49 -1.34
N PHE A 147 10.24 -5.51 -2.00
CA PHE A 147 10.44 -5.21 -3.42
C PHE A 147 11.00 -3.81 -3.65
N ALA A 148 11.96 -3.70 -4.56
CA ALA A 148 12.47 -2.42 -5.04
C ALA A 148 12.83 -2.48 -6.52
N LEU A 149 12.50 -1.42 -7.26
CA LEU A 149 13.06 -1.20 -8.59
C LEU A 149 14.33 -0.35 -8.46
N ILE A 150 15.42 -0.85 -9.02
CA ILE A 150 16.65 -0.08 -9.18
C ILE A 150 16.86 0.26 -10.65
N GLU A 151 17.75 1.22 -10.90
CA GLU A 151 18.03 1.69 -12.26
C GLU A 151 18.50 0.54 -13.19
N GLY A 152 18.27 0.71 -14.49
CA GLY A 152 18.69 -0.27 -15.49
C GLY A 152 17.75 -1.48 -15.65
N ARG A 153 16.47 -1.35 -15.28
CA ARG A 153 15.45 -2.43 -15.35
C ARG A 153 15.77 -3.63 -14.47
N VAL A 154 16.33 -3.38 -13.29
CA VAL A 154 16.61 -4.43 -12.31
C VAL A 154 15.63 -4.29 -11.14
N ALA A 155 15.06 -5.42 -10.72
CA ALA A 155 14.25 -5.51 -9.53
C ALA A 155 15.01 -6.29 -8.45
N VAL A 156 14.88 -5.87 -7.20
CA VAL A 156 15.33 -6.59 -6.01
C VAL A 156 14.09 -7.12 -5.32
N ALA A 157 14.09 -8.41 -5.00
CA ALA A 157 13.02 -9.06 -4.26
C ALA A 157 13.62 -9.89 -3.11
N GLY A 158 13.19 -9.59 -1.88
CA GLY A 158 13.70 -10.22 -0.67
C GLY A 158 12.89 -11.44 -0.26
N LEU A 159 13.57 -12.55 0.04
CA LEU A 159 12.97 -13.71 0.71
C LEU A 159 12.96 -13.49 2.22
N CYS A 160 11.77 -13.57 2.83
CA CYS A 160 11.59 -13.43 4.28
C CYS A 160 10.43 -14.31 4.77
N SER A 161 10.08 -14.21 6.06
CA SER A 161 8.96 -14.95 6.66
C SER A 161 7.57 -14.63 6.08
N ARG A 162 7.46 -13.60 5.24
CA ARG A 162 6.21 -13.22 4.53
C ARG A 162 6.20 -13.66 3.06
N THR A 163 7.27 -14.27 2.57
CA THR A 163 7.45 -14.60 1.15
C THR A 163 7.52 -16.10 0.93
N THR A 164 6.72 -16.61 -0.02
CA THR A 164 6.87 -17.98 -0.53
C THR A 164 7.90 -18.01 -1.66
N PRO A 165 8.76 -19.04 -1.77
CA PRO A 165 9.74 -19.13 -2.86
C PRO A 165 9.14 -19.00 -4.27
N ASP A 166 7.96 -19.59 -4.50
CA ASP A 166 7.27 -19.57 -5.80
C ASP A 166 6.63 -18.20 -6.15
N ALA A 167 6.77 -17.20 -5.28
CA ALA A 167 6.31 -15.83 -5.54
C ALA A 167 7.34 -14.97 -6.29
N LEU A 168 8.62 -15.42 -6.37
CA LEU A 168 9.72 -14.73 -7.04
C LEU A 168 9.96 -15.27 -8.44
#